data_AF-A0A117ED32-F1
#
_entry.id   AF-A0A117ED32-F1
#
_cell.length_a   1.000
_cell.length_b   1.000
_cell.length_c   1.000
_cell.angle_alpha   90.00
_cell.angle_beta   90.00
_cell.angle_gamma   90.00
#
_symmetry.space_group_name_H-M   'P 1'
#
loop_
_entity.id
_entity.type
_entity.pdbx_description
1 polymer ?
#
loop_
_entity_poly.entity_id
_entity_poly.type
_entity_poly.pdbx_seq_one_letter_code
_entity_poly.pdbx_strand_id
1 'polypeptide(L)'
;MVFPQTPLIVVISLFLGGTWVDITADVYNRDKIGLTWGRQDWASTADPTRLPLTLNNGYSKAAPGILGRYSRRNPRSDLFGLLGLSTLVALDLTTPGGNVVGRFEGYITSWPTKWDVSGNDVYTTVTANGIQRRLLQGTKALRDPLRRHIDANGPLLYWPLTDGQTAREGTEIVVGGQPMRSKGVAGSFYQGQPNWGRGTLAPWLDPVVSLPVETGGLITAYVPPRNISGWSVDHVLNSLGPGNITQVNVFDTGPRSSSVPLVEWNIIEWGSGGFNQVQVRIVEWLESTSSTALLTTINDPGIYDGGVHHLRLSVADDGAGGLAWELFIDGASVASGTRATGFRALSRITAEWSLVSGGGINDSDVALGHITYWGEDPPFAAATWRAVQGHNRELAGRRIERLCAEQNVPLLVNGNLDQTPAMGPQKSGTFLGLVQSAADVDGGMVHDARDTAGLAYRTRRSKYNQGV
;
A
#
# COMPACT_ATOMS: atom_id res chain seq x y z
N MET A 1 -48.35 -24.78 9.86
CA MET A 1 -47.78 -23.99 8.73
C MET A 1 -48.17 -24.70 7.44
N VAL A 2 -48.97 -24.05 6.60
CA VAL A 2 -49.47 -24.63 5.34
C VAL A 2 -48.40 -24.46 4.26
N PHE A 3 -47.96 -25.59 3.72
CA PHE A 3 -47.20 -25.73 2.48
C PHE A 3 -48.17 -25.51 1.29
N PRO A 4 -47.76 -24.88 0.17
CA PRO A 4 -46.39 -24.60 -0.24
C PRO A 4 -45.95 -23.17 0.06
N GLN A 5 -44.67 -23.02 0.41
CA GLN A 5 -43.96 -21.75 0.33
C GLN A 5 -44.14 -21.17 -1.08
N THR A 6 -44.47 -19.89 -1.16
CA THR A 6 -44.50 -19.15 -2.43
C THR A 6 -43.22 -19.44 -3.23
N PRO A 7 -43.30 -20.02 -4.43
CA PRO A 7 -42.11 -20.43 -5.18
C PRO A 7 -41.29 -19.19 -5.57
N LEU A 8 -39.99 -19.23 -5.27
CA LEU A 8 -39.04 -18.20 -5.68
C LEU A 8 -38.65 -18.42 -7.14
N ILE A 9 -38.53 -17.31 -7.87
CA ILE A 9 -38.10 -17.27 -9.27
C ILE A 9 -36.60 -17.01 -9.30
N VAL A 10 -35.86 -17.80 -10.08
CA VAL A 10 -34.42 -17.60 -10.30
C VAL A 10 -34.25 -16.75 -11.55
N VAL A 11 -33.59 -15.60 -11.40
CA VAL A 11 -33.19 -14.72 -12.50
C VAL A 11 -31.67 -14.73 -12.60
N ILE A 12 -31.14 -14.95 -13.80
CA ILE A 12 -29.69 -14.96 -14.05
C ILE A 12 -29.38 -13.88 -15.07
N SER A 13 -28.44 -12.99 -14.71
CA SER A 13 -28.06 -11.86 -15.55
C SER A 13 -26.54 -11.77 -15.71
N LEU A 14 -26.09 -11.28 -16.87
CA LEU A 14 -24.69 -10.97 -17.15
C LEU A 14 -24.50 -9.45 -17.19
N PHE A 15 -23.40 -8.96 -16.63
CA PHE A 15 -23.01 -7.55 -16.78
C PHE A 15 -22.16 -7.38 -18.04
N LEU A 16 -22.70 -6.71 -19.05
CA LEU A 16 -22.12 -6.58 -20.39
C LEU A 16 -22.26 -5.13 -20.87
N GLY A 17 -21.16 -4.52 -21.31
CA GLY A 17 -21.21 -3.14 -21.87
C GLY A 17 -21.71 -2.07 -20.88
N GLY A 18 -21.63 -2.31 -19.57
CA GLY A 18 -22.10 -1.40 -18.53
C GLY A 18 -23.54 -1.61 -18.08
N THR A 19 -24.26 -2.58 -18.63
CA THR A 19 -25.66 -2.89 -18.26
C THR A 19 -25.82 -4.36 -17.87
N TRP A 20 -26.84 -4.63 -17.05
CA TRP A 20 -27.25 -6.00 -16.72
C TRP A 20 -28.19 -6.54 -17.81
N VAL A 21 -27.84 -7.69 -18.37
CA VAL A 21 -28.61 -8.39 -19.42
C VAL A 21 -29.14 -9.70 -18.86
N ASP A 22 -30.46 -9.88 -18.85
CA ASP A 22 -31.11 -11.11 -18.44
C ASP A 22 -30.87 -12.24 -19.46
N ILE A 23 -30.38 -13.37 -18.98
CA ILE A 23 -30.11 -14.58 -19.77
C ILE A 23 -30.87 -15.80 -19.26
N THR A 24 -31.82 -15.63 -18.33
CA THR A 24 -32.55 -16.71 -17.66
C THR A 24 -33.16 -17.71 -18.65
N ALA A 25 -33.69 -17.23 -19.77
CA ALA A 25 -34.29 -18.08 -20.81
C ALA A 25 -33.29 -19.03 -21.50
N ASP A 26 -31.99 -18.71 -21.48
CA ASP A 26 -30.92 -19.54 -22.04
C ASP A 26 -30.26 -20.46 -21.02
N VAL A 27 -30.61 -20.37 -19.73
CA VAL A 27 -30.05 -21.25 -18.70
C VAL A 27 -30.80 -22.59 -18.71
N TYR A 28 -30.06 -23.69 -18.82
CA TYR A 28 -30.64 -25.02 -18.76
C TYR A 28 -30.97 -25.43 -17.32
N ASN A 29 -32.18 -25.95 -17.11
CA ASN A 29 -32.63 -26.52 -15.84
C ASN A 29 -32.31 -28.01 -15.68
N ARG A 30 -31.58 -28.62 -16.63
CA ARG A 30 -31.24 -30.05 -16.58
C ARG A 30 -30.20 -30.38 -15.50
N ASP A 31 -29.31 -29.43 -15.22
CA ASP A 31 -28.32 -29.52 -14.16
C ASP A 31 -28.85 -28.73 -12.96
N LYS A 32 -28.68 -29.27 -11.74
CA LYS A 32 -29.06 -28.54 -10.54
C LYS A 32 -28.21 -27.28 -10.41
N ILE A 33 -28.86 -26.12 -10.33
CA ILE A 33 -28.22 -24.87 -9.97
C ILE A 33 -27.94 -24.92 -8.46
N GLY A 34 -26.68 -25.25 -8.10
CA GLY A 34 -26.24 -25.36 -6.71
C GLY A 34 -25.15 -24.34 -6.40
N LEU A 35 -25.40 -23.47 -5.42
CA LEU A 35 -24.39 -22.54 -4.91
C LEU A 35 -23.61 -23.21 -3.78
N THR A 36 -22.33 -23.50 -4.00
CA THR A 36 -21.44 -24.00 -2.95
C THR A 36 -20.67 -22.83 -2.34
N TRP A 37 -20.75 -22.67 -1.03
CA TRP A 37 -20.18 -21.53 -0.30
C TRP A 37 -19.59 -21.96 1.05
N GLY A 38 -18.68 -21.15 1.59
CA GLY A 38 -18.13 -21.34 2.93
C GLY A 38 -16.94 -22.30 3.01
N ARG A 39 -16.68 -22.79 4.22
CA ARG A 39 -15.54 -23.67 4.54
C ARG A 39 -16.01 -25.13 4.48
N GLN A 40 -15.33 -25.94 3.68
CA GLN A 40 -15.57 -27.38 3.63
C GLN A 40 -15.00 -28.09 4.87
N ASP A 41 -15.48 -29.30 5.13
CA ASP A 41 -14.97 -30.13 6.22
C ASP A 41 -13.45 -30.27 6.15
N TRP A 42 -12.78 -30.13 7.30
CA TRP A 42 -11.32 -30.18 7.47
C TRP A 42 -10.50 -29.10 6.75
N ALA A 43 -11.11 -28.22 5.95
CA ALA A 43 -10.37 -27.15 5.28
C ALA A 43 -9.81 -26.14 6.28
N SER A 44 -8.67 -25.51 5.96
CA SER A 44 -8.08 -24.31 6.60
C SER A 44 -9.01 -23.11 6.71
N THR A 45 -9.54 -22.83 5.54
CA THR A 45 -9.99 -21.53 5.04
C THR A 45 -11.31 -21.73 4.31
N ALA A 46 -12.07 -20.66 4.09
CA ALA A 46 -13.22 -20.74 3.19
C ALA A 46 -12.74 -21.01 1.76
N ASP A 47 -13.44 -21.89 1.06
CA ASP A 47 -13.22 -22.08 -0.38
C ASP A 47 -13.95 -20.98 -1.15
N PRO A 48 -13.42 -20.56 -2.32
CA PRO A 48 -14.14 -19.63 -3.18
C PRO A 48 -15.52 -20.18 -3.53
N THR A 49 -16.52 -19.32 -3.47
CA THR A 49 -17.91 -19.66 -3.79
C THR A 49 -18.01 -20.07 -5.26
N ARG A 50 -18.79 -21.12 -5.54
CA ARG A 50 -18.94 -21.67 -6.90
C ARG A 50 -20.41 -21.81 -7.26
N LEU A 51 -20.74 -21.33 -8.46
CA LEU A 51 -22.03 -21.51 -9.10
C LEU A 51 -21.82 -22.10 -10.50
N PRO A 52 -22.07 -23.41 -10.70
CA PRO A 52 -22.09 -24.01 -12.02
C PRO A 52 -23.36 -23.60 -12.76
N LEU A 53 -23.22 -23.19 -14.01
CA LEU A 53 -24.33 -22.87 -14.91
C LEU A 53 -24.10 -23.57 -16.25
N THR A 54 -25.17 -24.13 -16.80
CA THR A 54 -25.17 -24.70 -18.14
C THR A 54 -26.03 -23.81 -19.02
N LEU A 55 -25.42 -23.18 -20.02
CA LEU A 55 -26.07 -22.24 -20.93
C LEU A 55 -26.32 -22.91 -22.28
N ASN A 56 -27.49 -22.65 -22.86
CA ASN A 56 -27.81 -22.97 -24.24
C ASN A 56 -26.96 -22.10 -25.17
N ASN A 57 -26.09 -22.74 -25.94
CA ASN A 57 -25.23 -22.10 -26.92
C ASN A 57 -25.58 -22.54 -28.36
N GLY A 58 -26.78 -23.07 -28.57
CA GLY A 58 -27.42 -23.27 -29.87
C GLY A 58 -28.19 -22.02 -30.28
N TYR A 59 -29.46 -22.17 -30.65
CA TYR A 59 -30.36 -21.03 -30.87
C TYR A 59 -30.74 -20.41 -29.53
N SER A 60 -30.38 -19.14 -29.33
CA SER A 60 -30.73 -18.40 -28.11
C SER A 60 -32.24 -18.18 -28.03
N LYS A 61 -32.79 -18.44 -26.85
CA LYS A 61 -34.16 -18.13 -26.46
C LYS A 61 -34.26 -16.70 -25.90
N ALA A 62 -33.19 -16.20 -25.29
CA ALA A 62 -33.12 -14.82 -24.79
C ALA A 62 -32.88 -13.79 -25.92
N ALA A 63 -32.24 -14.17 -27.03
CA ALA A 63 -32.10 -13.36 -28.23
C ALA A 63 -32.46 -14.19 -29.49
N PRO A 64 -33.74 -14.20 -29.89
CA PRO A 64 -34.21 -14.98 -31.02
C PRO A 64 -33.43 -14.68 -32.32
N GLY A 65 -33.04 -15.73 -33.05
CA GLY A 65 -32.32 -15.62 -34.32
C GLY A 65 -30.80 -15.66 -34.21
N ILE A 66 -30.24 -15.66 -32.99
CA ILE A 66 -28.79 -15.75 -32.77
C ILE A 66 -28.39 -17.20 -32.45
N LEU A 67 -27.46 -17.74 -33.23
CA LEU A 67 -26.84 -19.05 -33.00
C LEU A 67 -25.48 -18.88 -32.33
N GLY A 68 -25.19 -19.62 -31.26
CA GLY A 68 -23.87 -19.59 -30.61
C GLY A 68 -23.60 -18.29 -29.84
N ARG A 69 -24.63 -17.77 -29.17
CA ARG A 69 -24.60 -16.47 -28.47
C ARG A 69 -23.47 -16.34 -27.44
N TYR A 70 -23.14 -17.41 -26.72
CA TYR A 70 -22.13 -17.41 -25.65
C TYR A 70 -20.72 -17.79 -26.13
N SER A 71 -20.53 -17.91 -27.45
CA SER A 71 -19.21 -18.14 -28.06
C SER A 71 -18.44 -16.83 -28.23
N ARG A 72 -17.38 -16.63 -27.45
CA ARG A 72 -16.58 -15.38 -27.42
C ARG A 72 -16.06 -14.89 -28.78
N ARG A 73 -15.78 -15.81 -29.70
CA ARG A 73 -15.21 -15.52 -31.04
C ARG A 73 -16.27 -15.54 -32.15
N ASN A 74 -17.56 -15.57 -31.81
CA ASN A 74 -18.63 -15.57 -32.80
C ASN A 74 -19.05 -14.14 -33.17
N PRO A 75 -18.68 -13.62 -34.35
CA PRO A 75 -19.02 -12.25 -34.76
C PRO A 75 -20.52 -12.04 -35.01
N ARG A 76 -21.31 -13.11 -35.12
CA ARG A 76 -22.77 -13.05 -35.27
C ARG A 76 -23.51 -12.95 -33.94
N SER A 77 -22.81 -13.07 -32.81
CA SER A 77 -23.40 -12.89 -31.49
C SER A 77 -23.57 -11.40 -31.19
N ASP A 78 -24.69 -11.02 -30.59
CA ASP A 78 -24.91 -9.71 -29.97
C ASP A 78 -23.92 -9.44 -28.83
N LEU A 79 -23.33 -10.49 -28.25
CA LEU A 79 -22.35 -10.41 -27.17
C LEU A 79 -20.89 -10.45 -27.67
N PHE A 80 -20.68 -10.36 -28.99
CA PHE A 80 -19.34 -10.38 -29.57
C PHE A 80 -18.48 -9.21 -29.05
N GLY A 81 -17.27 -9.51 -28.58
CA GLY A 81 -16.36 -8.52 -27.98
C GLY A 81 -16.70 -8.13 -26.52
N LEU A 82 -17.89 -8.46 -26.03
CA LEU A 82 -18.33 -8.14 -24.66
C LEU A 82 -18.08 -9.29 -23.66
N LEU A 83 -17.94 -10.52 -24.15
CA LEU A 83 -17.68 -11.71 -23.31
C LEU A 83 -16.19 -11.87 -22.95
N GLY A 84 -15.88 -11.62 -21.67
CA GLY A 84 -14.55 -11.74 -21.08
C GLY A 84 -14.40 -12.94 -20.15
N LEU A 85 -13.15 -13.24 -19.76
CA LEU A 85 -12.80 -14.23 -18.72
C LEU A 85 -13.03 -13.69 -17.28
N SER A 86 -13.73 -12.56 -17.16
CA SER A 86 -14.12 -11.92 -15.90
C SER A 86 -15.48 -11.22 -16.04
N THR A 87 -16.34 -11.71 -16.93
CA THR A 87 -17.71 -11.23 -17.05
C THR A 87 -18.44 -11.50 -15.73
N LEU A 88 -19.03 -10.46 -15.16
CA LEU A 88 -19.79 -10.53 -13.92
C LEU A 88 -21.16 -11.16 -14.18
N VAL A 89 -21.60 -12.00 -13.26
CA VAL A 89 -22.88 -12.72 -13.27
C VAL A 89 -23.59 -12.46 -11.97
N ALA A 90 -24.88 -12.17 -12.06
CA ALA A 90 -25.78 -12.14 -10.93
C ALA A 90 -26.76 -13.31 -11.02
N LEU A 91 -27.00 -13.95 -9.88
CA LEU A 91 -28.14 -14.83 -9.66
C LEU A 91 -29.01 -14.17 -8.60
N ASP A 92 -30.24 -13.81 -8.98
CA ASP A 92 -31.22 -13.16 -8.14
C ASP A 92 -32.38 -14.13 -7.86
N LEU A 93 -32.65 -14.37 -6.58
CA LEU A 93 -33.84 -15.07 -6.11
C LEU A 93 -34.92 -14.03 -5.88
N THR A 94 -36.00 -14.09 -6.64
CA THR A 94 -37.05 -13.08 -6.65
C THR A 94 -38.38 -13.71 -6.22
N THR A 95 -39.15 -13.02 -5.38
CA THR A 95 -40.53 -13.40 -5.09
C THR A 95 -41.41 -13.18 -6.33
N PRO A 96 -42.57 -13.85 -6.46
CA PRO A 96 -43.50 -13.59 -7.56
C PRO A 96 -43.98 -12.13 -7.65
N GLY A 97 -43.88 -11.37 -6.55
CA GLY A 97 -44.16 -9.93 -6.51
C GLY A 97 -43.00 -9.04 -7.00
N GLY A 98 -41.89 -9.59 -7.48
CA GLY A 98 -40.76 -8.85 -8.04
C GLY A 98 -39.70 -8.40 -7.03
N ASN A 99 -39.86 -8.71 -5.74
CA ASN A 99 -38.86 -8.37 -4.72
C ASN A 99 -37.73 -9.40 -4.69
N VAL A 100 -36.48 -8.93 -4.81
CA VAL A 100 -35.27 -9.76 -4.66
C VAL A 100 -35.07 -10.10 -3.18
N VAL A 101 -35.00 -11.40 -2.87
CA VAL A 101 -34.81 -11.94 -1.52
C VAL A 101 -33.42 -12.56 -1.31
N GLY A 102 -32.62 -12.71 -2.36
CA GLY A 102 -31.22 -13.07 -2.27
C GLY A 102 -30.50 -12.84 -3.58
N ARG A 103 -29.28 -12.34 -3.52
CA ARG A 103 -28.42 -12.11 -4.68
C ARG A 103 -27.10 -12.85 -4.49
N PHE A 104 -26.57 -13.40 -5.57
CA PHE A 104 -25.18 -13.84 -5.67
C PHE A 104 -24.52 -13.13 -6.84
N GLU A 105 -23.36 -12.53 -6.61
CA GLU A 105 -22.52 -11.96 -7.66
C GLU A 105 -21.20 -12.72 -7.77
N GLY A 106 -20.83 -13.11 -8.99
CA GLY A 106 -19.59 -13.84 -9.25
C GLY A 106 -19.04 -13.59 -10.65
N TYR A 107 -17.83 -14.09 -10.91
CA TYR A 107 -17.13 -13.91 -12.18
C TYR A 107 -17.02 -15.23 -12.94
N ILE A 108 -17.40 -15.23 -14.22
CA ILE A 108 -17.18 -16.37 -15.10
C ILE A 108 -15.71 -16.43 -15.50
N THR A 109 -15.06 -17.57 -15.24
CA THR A 109 -13.64 -17.79 -15.52
C THR A 109 -13.35 -18.42 -16.88
N SER A 110 -14.34 -19.07 -17.48
CA SER A 110 -14.16 -19.76 -18.77
C SER A 110 -15.51 -19.96 -19.46
N TRP A 111 -15.45 -19.96 -20.79
CA TRP A 111 -16.60 -20.17 -21.68
C TRP A 111 -16.36 -21.39 -22.59
N PRO A 112 -16.26 -22.63 -22.04
CA PRO A 112 -16.03 -23.81 -22.85
C PRO A 112 -17.29 -24.16 -23.64
N THR A 113 -17.16 -24.42 -24.93
CA THR A 113 -18.24 -24.89 -25.80
C THR A 113 -18.21 -26.41 -25.89
N LYS A 114 -19.34 -27.07 -25.60
CA LYS A 114 -19.52 -28.51 -25.73
C LYS A 114 -20.66 -28.82 -26.71
N TRP A 115 -20.54 -29.98 -27.34
CA TRP A 115 -21.49 -30.50 -28.30
C TRP A 115 -22.00 -31.84 -27.78
N ASP A 116 -23.30 -32.07 -27.90
CA ASP A 116 -23.85 -33.41 -27.78
C ASP A 116 -23.51 -34.25 -29.03
N VAL A 117 -23.47 -35.58 -28.85
CA VAL A 117 -23.12 -36.56 -29.90
C VAL A 117 -24.09 -36.49 -31.09
N SER A 118 -25.32 -36.03 -30.86
CA SER A 118 -26.34 -35.80 -31.90
C SER A 118 -26.12 -34.52 -32.72
N GLY A 119 -25.23 -33.61 -32.31
CA GLY A 119 -24.99 -32.32 -32.95
C GLY A 119 -26.11 -31.29 -32.81
N ASN A 120 -27.26 -31.66 -32.24
CA ASN A 120 -28.45 -30.80 -32.12
C ASN A 120 -28.45 -29.95 -30.84
N ASP A 121 -27.68 -30.34 -29.82
CA ASP A 121 -27.53 -29.58 -28.57
C ASP A 121 -26.09 -29.05 -28.43
N VAL A 122 -25.98 -27.73 -28.49
CA VAL A 122 -24.73 -26.99 -28.29
C VAL A 122 -24.87 -26.22 -26.99
N TYR A 123 -23.99 -26.47 -26.03
CA TYR A 123 -24.12 -25.89 -24.71
C TYR A 123 -22.76 -25.48 -24.15
N THR A 124 -22.78 -24.52 -23.23
CA THR A 124 -21.59 -24.04 -22.54
C THR A 124 -21.76 -24.25 -21.04
N THR A 125 -20.78 -24.92 -20.43
CA THR A 125 -20.73 -25.13 -18.99
C THR A 125 -19.81 -24.08 -18.39
N VAL A 126 -20.37 -23.05 -17.78
CA VAL A 126 -19.59 -22.02 -17.09
C VAL A 126 -19.62 -22.26 -15.59
N THR A 127 -18.57 -21.84 -14.91
CA THR A 127 -18.55 -21.75 -13.45
C THR A 127 -18.32 -20.30 -13.09
N ALA A 128 -19.31 -19.67 -12.48
CA ALA A 128 -19.13 -18.37 -11.84
C ALA A 128 -18.49 -18.61 -10.46
N ASN A 129 -17.45 -17.85 -10.15
CA ASN A 129 -16.71 -17.96 -8.89
C ASN A 129 -16.77 -16.63 -8.14
N GLY A 130 -16.76 -16.69 -6.81
CA GLY A 130 -16.62 -15.52 -5.96
C GLY A 130 -15.29 -14.78 -6.12
N ILE A 131 -15.19 -13.59 -5.51
CA ILE A 131 -14.04 -12.69 -5.66
C ILE A 131 -12.74 -13.31 -5.14
N GLN A 132 -12.80 -14.18 -4.14
CA GLN A 132 -11.63 -14.87 -3.58
C GLN A 132 -10.81 -15.58 -4.67
N ARG A 133 -11.45 -16.21 -5.66
CA ARG A 133 -10.72 -16.90 -6.74
C ARG A 133 -9.91 -15.93 -7.61
N ARG A 134 -10.46 -14.75 -7.89
CA ARG A 134 -9.76 -13.71 -8.66
C ARG A 134 -8.56 -13.17 -7.87
N LEU A 135 -8.75 -12.95 -6.57
CA LEU A 135 -7.70 -12.50 -5.67
C LEU A 135 -6.59 -13.56 -5.49
N LEU A 136 -6.92 -14.85 -5.54
CA LEU A 136 -5.94 -15.95 -5.50
C LEU A 136 -5.05 -16.04 -6.75
N GLN A 137 -5.54 -15.59 -7.91
CA GLN A 137 -4.74 -15.58 -9.14
C GLN A 137 -3.68 -14.47 -9.14
N GLY A 138 -3.86 -13.43 -8.33
CA GLY A 138 -2.88 -12.36 -8.12
C GLY A 138 -1.89 -12.71 -7.02
N THR A 139 -0.92 -13.58 -7.31
CA THR A 139 0.09 -14.03 -6.33
C THR A 139 1.20 -13.02 -6.05
N LYS A 140 1.12 -11.81 -6.62
CA LYS A 140 2.12 -10.75 -6.37
C LYS A 140 2.05 -10.36 -4.89
N ALA A 141 3.17 -10.51 -4.19
CA ALA A 141 3.28 -10.02 -2.83
C ALA A 141 3.06 -8.50 -2.80
N LEU A 142 2.19 -8.05 -1.89
CA LEU A 142 2.11 -6.65 -1.53
C LEU A 142 3.44 -6.23 -0.90
N ARG A 143 3.85 -4.99 -1.19
CA ARG A 143 5.02 -4.37 -0.58
C ARG A 143 4.86 -4.22 0.93
N ASP A 144 5.94 -3.86 1.61
CA ASP A 144 5.95 -3.55 3.04
C ASP A 144 4.92 -2.43 3.38
N PRO A 145 4.42 -2.39 4.63
CA PRO A 145 3.36 -1.47 5.02
C PRO A 145 3.72 0.01 4.82
N LEU A 146 4.97 0.40 5.10
CA LEU A 146 5.44 1.77 4.91
C LEU A 146 5.42 2.15 3.43
N ARG A 147 5.91 1.28 2.55
CA ARG A 147 5.90 1.51 1.12
C ARG A 147 4.50 1.72 0.57
N ARG A 148 3.54 0.89 0.99
CA ARG A 148 2.14 1.03 0.55
C ARG A 148 1.50 2.31 1.08
N HIS A 149 1.77 2.67 2.33
CA HIS A 149 1.32 3.94 2.91
C HIS A 149 1.86 5.14 2.10
N ILE A 150 3.15 5.13 1.77
CA ILE A 150 3.76 6.21 0.98
C ILE A 150 3.14 6.26 -0.42
N ASP A 151 3.09 5.14 -1.14
CA ASP A 151 2.55 5.07 -2.50
C ASP A 151 1.07 5.51 -2.56
N ALA A 152 0.27 5.20 -1.54
CA ALA A 152 -1.14 5.59 -1.47
C ALA A 152 -1.35 7.10 -1.24
N ASN A 153 -0.39 7.80 -0.63
CA ASN A 153 -0.48 9.24 -0.35
C ASN A 153 0.19 10.11 -1.44
N GLY A 154 0.85 9.52 -2.44
CA GLY A 154 1.36 10.22 -3.61
C GLY A 154 2.43 11.29 -3.33
N PRO A 155 3.65 10.91 -2.89
CA PRO A 155 4.75 11.86 -2.70
C PRO A 155 5.15 12.53 -4.03
N LEU A 156 5.81 13.68 -3.95
CA LEU A 156 6.39 14.35 -5.12
C LEU A 156 7.60 13.59 -5.68
N LEU A 157 8.43 13.02 -4.80
CA LEU A 157 9.55 12.13 -5.11
C LEU A 157 9.76 11.14 -3.96
N TYR A 158 10.26 9.95 -4.28
CA TYR A 158 10.49 8.93 -3.27
C TYR A 158 11.64 7.97 -3.64
N TRP A 159 12.59 7.84 -2.71
CA TRP A 159 13.69 6.89 -2.76
C TRP A 159 13.55 5.87 -1.62
N PRO A 160 13.03 4.66 -1.88
CA PRO A 160 12.96 3.60 -0.87
C PRO A 160 14.34 3.14 -0.39
N LEU A 161 15.36 3.19 -1.27
CA LEU A 161 16.71 2.65 -1.04
C LEU A 161 16.73 1.14 -0.75
N THR A 162 15.69 0.43 -1.21
CA THR A 162 15.54 -1.04 -1.11
C THR A 162 16.17 -1.77 -2.29
N ASP A 163 17.07 -1.11 -3.02
CA ASP A 163 17.76 -1.70 -4.16
C ASP A 163 18.69 -2.83 -3.69
N GLY A 164 18.80 -3.89 -4.50
CA GLY A 164 19.55 -5.10 -4.13
C GLY A 164 21.07 -4.85 -4.01
N GLN A 165 21.81 -5.84 -3.50
CA GLN A 165 23.24 -5.71 -3.19
C GLN A 165 24.15 -5.39 -4.38
N THR A 166 23.69 -5.59 -5.62
CA THR A 166 24.43 -5.26 -6.84
C THR A 166 24.15 -3.84 -7.35
N ALA A 167 23.27 -3.10 -6.67
CA ALA A 167 22.93 -1.73 -7.02
C ALA A 167 24.13 -0.79 -6.85
N ARG A 168 24.13 0.29 -7.64
CA ARG A 168 25.12 1.37 -7.56
C ARG A 168 24.49 2.71 -7.22
N GLU A 169 23.16 2.76 -7.22
CA GLU A 169 22.35 3.94 -7.00
C GLU A 169 21.00 3.51 -6.44
N GLY A 170 20.36 4.42 -5.70
CA GLY A 170 19.04 4.25 -5.13
C GLY A 170 17.98 4.72 -6.11
N THR A 171 17.10 3.82 -6.53
CA THR A 171 16.11 4.12 -7.58
C THR A 171 15.03 5.07 -7.08
N GLU A 172 14.69 6.08 -7.88
CA GLU A 172 13.51 6.93 -7.69
C GLU A 172 12.28 6.27 -8.32
N ILE A 173 11.13 6.29 -7.66
CA ILE A 173 9.99 5.43 -8.01
C ILE A 173 8.69 6.14 -8.40
N VAL A 174 8.52 7.44 -8.08
CA VAL A 174 7.32 8.24 -8.43
C VAL A 174 7.39 8.71 -9.88
N VAL A 175 8.60 8.79 -10.45
CA VAL A 175 8.95 9.35 -11.75
C VAL A 175 9.11 10.87 -11.68
N GLY A 176 10.34 11.32 -11.92
CA GLY A 176 10.71 12.72 -12.11
C GLY A 176 12.01 13.12 -11.43
N GLY A 177 12.46 12.37 -10.43
CA GLY A 177 13.71 12.64 -9.72
C GLY A 177 14.90 11.89 -10.33
N GLN A 178 16.10 12.34 -9.98
CA GLN A 178 17.31 11.56 -10.27
C GLN A 178 17.49 10.43 -9.26
N PRO A 179 18.11 9.30 -9.65
CA PRO A 179 18.48 8.27 -8.67
C PRO A 179 19.47 8.83 -7.65
N MET A 180 19.39 8.36 -6.41
CA MET A 180 20.34 8.73 -5.36
C MET A 180 21.68 8.06 -5.60
N ARG A 181 22.73 8.86 -5.77
CA ARG A 181 24.09 8.37 -6.07
C ARG A 181 25.05 8.76 -4.96
N SER A 182 25.95 7.84 -4.63
CA SER A 182 27.11 8.19 -3.82
C SER A 182 27.98 9.18 -4.57
N LYS A 183 28.33 10.30 -3.95
CA LYS A 183 29.24 11.29 -4.52
C LYS A 183 30.43 11.46 -3.58
N GLY A 184 31.65 11.35 -4.11
CA GLY A 184 32.83 11.71 -3.34
C GLY A 184 32.81 13.20 -3.01
N VAL A 185 33.13 13.57 -1.77
CA VAL A 185 33.34 14.97 -1.40
C VAL A 185 34.56 15.49 -2.17
N ALA A 186 34.43 16.63 -2.84
CA ALA A 186 35.51 17.20 -3.63
C ALA A 186 36.74 17.44 -2.75
N GLY A 187 37.89 16.85 -3.11
CA GLY A 187 39.15 16.97 -2.37
C GLY A 187 39.36 15.99 -1.22
N SER A 188 38.40 15.09 -0.93
CA SER A 188 38.60 14.01 0.05
C SER A 188 38.88 12.68 -0.66
N PHE A 189 39.73 11.84 -0.06
CA PHE A 189 39.78 10.42 -0.40
C PHE A 189 38.37 9.84 -0.29
N TYR A 190 37.97 8.97 -1.23
CA TYR A 190 36.70 8.25 -1.17
C TYR A 190 36.60 7.50 0.17
N GLN A 191 35.95 8.08 1.17
CA GLN A 191 35.92 7.55 2.53
C GLN A 191 34.71 6.65 2.82
N GLY A 192 34.03 6.12 1.80
CA GLY A 192 32.95 5.16 2.01
C GLY A 192 32.02 5.04 0.82
N GLN A 193 31.67 3.81 0.46
CA GLN A 193 30.50 3.53 -0.38
C GLN A 193 29.40 2.93 0.49
N PRO A 194 28.14 3.30 0.26
CA PRO A 194 27.05 2.69 0.98
C PRO A 194 26.83 1.24 0.50
N ASN A 195 26.42 0.38 1.43
CA ASN A 195 26.16 -1.03 1.20
C ASN A 195 24.67 -1.25 0.87
N TRP A 196 24.31 -1.24 -0.42
CA TRP A 196 22.94 -1.46 -0.88
C TRP A 196 22.38 -2.83 -0.45
N GLY A 197 21.10 -2.88 -0.07
CA GLY A 197 20.39 -4.11 0.29
C GLY A 197 20.98 -4.88 1.49
N ARG A 198 21.75 -4.21 2.35
CA ARG A 198 22.37 -4.79 3.56
C ARG A 198 21.91 -4.12 4.86
N GLY A 199 21.23 -2.99 4.78
CA GLY A 199 20.65 -2.30 5.94
C GLY A 199 19.35 -2.96 6.37
N THR A 200 19.14 -3.08 7.68
CA THR A 200 17.89 -3.58 8.25
C THR A 200 17.28 -2.50 9.14
N LEU A 201 16.14 -1.95 8.73
CA LEU A 201 15.38 -1.00 9.56
C LEU A 201 14.61 -1.75 10.64
N ALA A 202 13.79 -2.73 10.23
CA ALA A 202 13.03 -3.59 11.12
C ALA A 202 12.75 -4.95 10.45
N PRO A 203 12.47 -6.03 11.20
CA PRO A 203 12.23 -7.37 10.64
C PRO A 203 11.01 -7.51 9.71
N TRP A 204 10.18 -6.47 9.59
CA TRP A 204 8.97 -6.43 8.77
C TRP A 204 9.04 -5.46 7.59
N LEU A 205 10.13 -4.70 7.47
CA LEU A 205 10.41 -3.82 6.33
C LEU A 205 11.39 -4.50 5.38
N ASP A 206 11.33 -4.12 4.11
CA ASP A 206 12.29 -4.62 3.11
C ASP A 206 13.71 -4.10 3.46
N PRO A 207 14.79 -4.87 3.16
CA PRO A 207 16.16 -4.42 3.40
C PRO A 207 16.48 -3.14 2.62
N VAL A 208 17.18 -2.22 3.27
CA VAL A 208 17.55 -0.90 2.73
C VAL A 208 19.07 -0.78 2.58
N VAL A 209 19.55 0.44 2.35
CA VAL A 209 20.98 0.72 2.32
C VAL A 209 21.57 0.71 3.75
N SER A 210 22.72 0.07 3.91
CA SER A 210 23.55 0.18 5.12
C SER A 210 24.65 1.21 4.88
N LEU A 211 24.83 2.11 5.85
CA LEU A 211 25.93 3.06 5.95
C LEU A 211 27.01 2.39 6.82
N PRO A 212 28.17 2.03 6.26
CA PRO A 212 29.15 1.21 6.98
C PRO A 212 29.86 1.99 8.08
N VAL A 213 30.09 1.34 9.22
CA VAL A 213 30.99 1.85 10.26
C VAL A 213 32.42 2.11 9.73
N GLU A 214 33.17 3.02 10.36
CA GLU A 214 34.50 3.50 9.95
C GLU A 214 34.54 4.13 8.56
N THR A 215 33.42 4.69 8.12
CA THR A 215 33.32 5.38 6.83
C THR A 215 32.66 6.74 6.96
N GLY A 216 32.98 7.62 6.02
CA GLY A 216 32.30 8.89 5.81
C GLY A 216 31.94 9.07 4.33
N GLY A 217 30.75 9.55 4.06
CA GLY A 217 30.29 9.72 2.68
C GLY A 217 28.93 10.38 2.60
N LEU A 218 28.45 10.53 1.36
CA LEU A 218 27.11 11.05 1.10
C LEU A 218 26.48 10.39 -0.12
N ILE A 219 25.16 10.26 -0.07
CA ILE A 219 24.29 9.95 -1.21
C ILE A 219 23.43 11.17 -1.51
N THR A 220 23.26 11.51 -2.78
CA THR A 220 22.50 12.70 -3.16
C THR A 220 21.66 12.48 -4.41
N ALA A 221 20.52 13.16 -4.47
CA ALA A 221 19.68 13.27 -5.64
C ALA A 221 19.26 14.72 -5.87
N TYR A 222 19.18 15.11 -7.15
CA TYR A 222 18.62 16.39 -7.56
C TYR A 222 17.10 16.28 -7.69
N VAL A 223 16.44 17.35 -7.28
CA VAL A 223 14.99 17.54 -7.32
C VAL A 223 14.68 18.53 -8.44
N PRO A 224 13.82 18.18 -9.42
CA PRO A 224 13.39 19.15 -10.42
C PRO A 224 12.64 20.32 -9.78
N PRO A 225 12.72 21.53 -10.37
CA PRO A 225 11.97 22.69 -9.87
C PRO A 225 10.46 22.40 -9.73
N ARG A 226 9.86 22.89 -8.65
CA ARG A 226 8.43 22.77 -8.35
C ARG A 226 7.87 24.13 -7.91
N ASN A 227 6.60 24.38 -8.22
CA ASN A 227 5.85 25.52 -7.71
C ASN A 227 4.91 25.01 -6.60
N ILE A 228 5.30 25.24 -5.36
CA ILE A 228 4.61 24.83 -4.12
C ILE A 228 4.82 25.93 -3.08
N SER A 229 4.01 25.97 -2.02
CA SER A 229 4.17 26.86 -0.85
C SER A 229 4.50 26.11 0.44
N GLY A 230 4.72 24.80 0.37
CA GLY A 230 5.13 23.97 1.47
C GLY A 230 5.75 22.65 1.00
N TRP A 231 6.66 22.12 1.80
CA TRP A 231 7.23 20.80 1.58
C TRP A 231 7.47 20.06 2.89
N SER A 232 7.57 18.74 2.80
CA SER A 232 8.07 17.91 3.89
C SER A 232 9.03 16.86 3.37
N VAL A 233 10.07 16.56 4.15
CA VAL A 233 11.02 15.50 3.85
C VAL A 233 11.03 14.51 5.01
N ASP A 234 10.87 13.23 4.68
CA ASP A 234 11.04 12.13 5.63
C ASP A 234 12.29 11.35 5.33
N HIS A 235 12.86 10.76 6.38
CA HIS A 235 13.76 9.62 6.28
C HIS A 235 13.51 8.65 7.45
N VAL A 236 13.85 7.39 7.21
CA VAL A 236 13.69 6.32 8.21
C VAL A 236 15.06 5.69 8.43
N LEU A 237 15.45 5.56 9.69
CA LEU A 237 16.76 5.04 10.06
C LEU A 237 16.68 4.02 11.20
N ASN A 238 17.71 3.21 11.32
CA ASN A 238 17.97 2.39 12.50
C ASN A 238 19.46 2.50 12.85
N SER A 239 19.73 2.82 14.13
CA SER A 239 21.07 2.93 14.68
C SER A 239 21.13 2.35 16.10
N LEU A 240 22.22 1.63 16.42
CA LEU A 240 22.43 0.96 17.70
C LEU A 240 23.18 1.78 18.75
N GLY A 241 23.55 3.04 18.47
CA GLY A 241 24.19 3.83 19.51
C GLY A 241 24.67 5.21 19.11
N PRO A 242 24.85 6.07 20.13
CA PRO A 242 25.39 7.40 19.97
C PRO A 242 26.91 7.29 19.74
N GLY A 243 27.33 7.27 18.47
CA GLY A 243 28.74 7.34 18.03
C GLY A 243 28.89 7.95 16.63
N ASN A 244 27.78 7.90 15.89
CA ASN A 244 27.59 8.37 14.54
C ASN A 244 27.21 9.85 14.45
N ILE A 245 27.58 10.46 13.32
CA ILE A 245 26.88 11.63 12.80
C ILE A 245 26.23 11.20 11.50
N THR A 246 24.92 11.15 11.48
CA THR A 246 24.15 11.12 10.23
C THR A 246 23.41 12.43 10.09
N GLN A 247 23.19 12.84 8.85
CA GLN A 247 22.38 14.00 8.59
C GLN A 247 21.68 13.91 7.23
N VAL A 248 20.47 14.47 7.18
CA VAL A 248 19.76 14.74 5.93
C VAL A 248 19.77 16.25 5.70
N ASN A 249 20.42 16.63 4.60
CA ASN A 249 20.59 18.00 4.15
C ASN A 249 19.70 18.23 2.94
N VAL A 250 18.85 19.25 3.00
CA VAL A 250 17.97 19.63 1.90
C VAL A 250 18.23 21.07 1.48
N PHE A 251 18.42 21.26 0.18
CA PHE A 251 18.78 22.55 -0.42
C PHE A 251 17.61 23.08 -1.20
N ASP A 252 17.29 24.36 -1.03
CA ASP A 252 16.26 25.04 -1.78
C ASP A 252 16.72 25.42 -3.20
N THR A 253 15.87 26.11 -3.94
CA THR A 253 16.13 26.62 -5.30
C THR A 253 16.72 28.04 -5.31
N GLY A 254 17.25 28.51 -4.17
CA GLY A 254 17.89 29.81 -4.06
C GLY A 254 19.10 29.93 -5.00
N PRO A 255 19.25 31.04 -5.74
CA PRO A 255 20.29 31.19 -6.76
C PRO A 255 21.69 31.42 -6.19
N ARG A 256 21.85 31.54 -4.86
CA ARG A 256 23.11 31.92 -4.19
C ARG A 256 23.70 33.22 -4.77
N SER A 257 22.89 34.28 -4.80
CA SER A 257 23.32 35.61 -5.23
C SER A 257 23.82 36.44 -4.04
N SER A 258 24.18 37.70 -4.29
CA SER A 258 24.56 38.66 -3.23
C SER A 258 23.39 39.10 -2.33
N SER A 259 22.15 38.85 -2.73
CA SER A 259 20.93 39.27 -1.99
C SER A 259 19.94 38.14 -1.73
N VAL A 260 20.03 37.03 -2.45
CA VAL A 260 19.13 35.88 -2.30
C VAL A 260 19.98 34.64 -2.02
N PRO A 261 19.91 34.10 -0.79
CA PRO A 261 20.70 32.94 -0.43
C PRO A 261 20.19 31.67 -1.10
N LEU A 262 21.07 30.69 -1.25
CA LEU A 262 20.71 29.27 -1.29
C LEU A 262 20.55 28.82 0.17
N VAL A 263 19.38 28.30 0.51
CA VAL A 263 19.07 27.86 1.86
C VAL A 263 19.25 26.35 1.95
N GLU A 264 19.97 25.92 2.96
CA GLU A 264 20.19 24.53 3.32
C GLU A 264 19.60 24.28 4.70
N TRP A 265 18.80 23.24 4.82
CA TRP A 265 18.31 22.73 6.10
C TRP A 265 19.06 21.44 6.43
N ASN A 266 19.64 21.39 7.63
CA ASN A 266 20.32 20.20 8.15
C ASN A 266 19.48 19.60 9.27
N ILE A 267 19.07 18.35 9.10
CA ILE A 267 18.56 17.49 10.17
C ILE A 267 19.75 16.62 10.58
N ILE A 268 20.31 16.88 11.76
CA ILE A 268 21.55 16.24 12.22
C ILE A 268 21.21 15.30 13.36
N GLU A 269 21.38 14.00 13.15
CA GLU A 269 21.36 13.00 14.22
C GLU A 269 22.78 12.87 14.78
N TRP A 270 23.02 13.53 15.90
CA TRP A 270 24.32 13.57 16.55
C TRP A 270 24.38 12.60 17.73
N GLY A 271 25.07 11.48 17.50
CA GLY A 271 25.39 10.46 18.48
C GLY A 271 26.82 10.53 19.05
N SER A 272 27.78 11.18 18.39
CA SER A 272 29.19 11.10 18.82
C SER A 272 29.50 11.69 20.22
N GLY A 273 30.46 11.12 20.96
CA GLY A 273 31.14 11.78 22.10
C GLY A 273 30.31 12.09 23.35
N GLY A 274 29.21 11.38 23.59
CA GLY A 274 28.28 11.63 24.72
C GLY A 274 27.10 12.53 24.36
N PHE A 275 27.01 12.98 23.10
CA PHE A 275 25.83 13.65 22.58
C PHE A 275 24.80 12.59 22.16
N ASN A 276 23.56 12.77 22.62
CA ASN A 276 22.40 12.00 22.20
C ASN A 276 21.35 13.02 21.75
N GLN A 277 21.49 13.53 20.53
CA GLN A 277 20.74 14.71 20.11
C GLN A 277 20.29 14.65 18.65
N VAL A 278 19.13 15.26 18.38
CA VAL A 278 18.74 15.67 17.03
C VAL A 278 18.76 17.19 16.97
N GLN A 279 19.45 17.75 15.99
CA GLN A 279 19.55 19.19 15.78
C GLN A 279 18.95 19.58 14.44
N VAL A 280 18.27 20.72 14.39
CA VAL A 280 17.88 21.35 13.13
C VAL A 280 18.70 22.62 12.97
N ARG A 281 19.41 22.74 11.86
CA ARG A 281 20.15 23.93 11.49
C ARG A 281 19.67 24.44 10.15
N ILE A 282 19.77 25.75 9.98
CA ILE A 282 19.59 26.40 8.70
C ILE A 282 20.91 27.09 8.33
N VAL A 283 21.35 26.89 7.09
CA VAL A 283 22.53 27.54 6.53
C VAL A 283 22.10 28.35 5.32
N GLU A 284 22.45 29.63 5.33
CA GLU A 284 22.11 30.57 4.26
C GLU A 284 23.41 30.92 3.54
N TRP A 285 23.54 30.45 2.30
CA TRP A 285 24.71 30.67 1.45
C TRP A 285 24.42 31.80 0.49
N LEU A 286 25.12 32.92 0.64
CA LEU A 286 25.21 33.97 -0.38
C LEU A 286 26.41 33.70 -1.31
N GLU A 287 26.61 34.58 -2.26
CA GLU A 287 27.73 34.49 -3.22
C GLU A 287 29.09 34.41 -2.53
N SER A 288 29.34 35.27 -1.53
CA SER A 288 30.65 35.43 -0.86
C SER A 288 30.62 35.20 0.65
N THR A 289 29.45 34.99 1.25
CA THR A 289 29.29 34.78 2.69
C THR A 289 28.32 33.64 2.96
N SER A 290 28.41 33.08 4.15
CA SER A 290 27.39 32.16 4.66
C SER A 290 27.09 32.48 6.12
N SER A 291 25.89 32.13 6.55
CA SER A 291 25.52 32.16 7.97
C SER A 291 24.88 30.82 8.34
N THR A 292 25.04 30.42 9.59
CA THR A 292 24.42 29.22 10.14
C THR A 292 23.67 29.59 11.42
N ALA A 293 22.47 29.05 11.57
CA ALA A 293 21.69 29.19 12.79
C ALA A 293 21.23 27.81 13.25
N LEU A 294 21.48 27.50 14.52
CA LEU A 294 20.88 26.38 15.22
C LEU A 294 19.46 26.77 15.61
N LEU A 295 18.47 26.06 15.06
CA LEU A 295 17.05 26.34 15.30
C LEU A 295 16.54 25.60 16.54
N THR A 296 16.97 24.36 16.73
CA THR A 296 16.61 23.56 17.91
C THR A 296 17.61 22.43 18.17
N THR A 297 17.63 21.97 19.42
CA THR A 297 18.32 20.76 19.88
C THR A 297 17.34 19.94 20.72
N ILE A 298 17.03 18.74 20.24
CA ILE A 298 16.30 17.73 20.99
C ILE A 298 17.31 16.85 21.72
N ASN A 299 17.31 16.90 23.04
CA ASN A 299 18.15 16.02 23.88
C ASN A 299 17.41 14.71 24.14
N ASP A 300 18.17 13.62 24.15
CA ASP A 300 17.68 12.26 24.37
C ASP A 300 16.45 11.88 23.52
N PRO A 301 16.53 12.04 22.18
CA PRO A 301 15.43 11.77 21.26
C PRO A 301 14.98 10.30 21.22
N GLY A 302 15.76 9.38 21.80
CA GLY A 302 15.43 7.95 21.85
C GLY A 302 15.68 7.19 20.55
N ILE A 303 16.35 7.79 19.55
CA ILE A 303 16.52 7.21 18.21
C ILE A 303 17.70 6.23 18.05
N TYR A 304 18.50 6.05 19.10
CA TYR A 304 19.73 5.24 19.10
C TYR A 304 19.55 3.92 19.89
N ASP A 305 18.33 3.39 19.92
CA ASP A 305 17.97 2.20 20.70
C ASP A 305 18.10 0.88 19.92
N GLY A 306 18.57 0.92 18.67
CA GLY A 306 18.61 -0.22 17.74
C GLY A 306 17.27 -0.53 17.06
N GLY A 307 16.27 0.31 17.27
CA GLY A 307 14.96 0.28 16.64
C GLY A 307 14.91 1.10 15.36
N VAL A 308 13.79 0.96 14.65
CA VAL A 308 13.48 1.82 13.50
C VAL A 308 12.89 3.13 14.00
N HIS A 309 13.35 4.27 13.48
CA HIS A 309 12.85 5.59 13.80
C HIS A 309 12.50 6.37 12.54
N HIS A 310 11.54 7.28 12.68
CA HIS A 310 11.05 8.13 11.60
C HIS A 310 11.26 9.59 11.96
N LEU A 311 11.96 10.32 11.09
CA LEU A 311 12.12 11.76 11.22
C LEU A 311 11.44 12.45 10.05
N ARG A 312 10.80 13.59 10.34
CA ARG A 312 10.23 14.49 9.35
C ARG A 312 10.61 15.93 9.65
N LEU A 313 11.02 16.66 8.63
CA LEU A 313 11.03 18.11 8.65
C LEU A 313 9.97 18.63 7.66
N SER A 314 9.06 19.44 8.17
CA SER A 314 8.05 20.16 7.39
C SER A 314 8.39 21.65 7.37
N VAL A 315 8.35 22.28 6.20
CA VAL A 315 8.63 23.70 6.02
C VAL A 315 7.59 24.29 5.06
N ALA A 316 6.97 25.41 5.43
CA ALA A 316 5.99 26.12 4.63
C ALA A 316 6.21 27.64 4.66
N ASP A 317 5.66 28.35 3.68
CA ASP A 317 5.54 29.80 3.72
C ASP A 317 4.70 30.20 4.94
N ASP A 318 5.20 31.13 5.76
CA ASP A 318 4.48 31.62 6.94
C ASP A 318 3.39 32.66 6.61
N GLY A 319 3.25 33.05 5.34
CA GLY A 319 2.33 34.07 4.86
C GLY A 319 2.75 35.52 5.19
N ALA A 320 3.88 35.69 5.89
CA ALA A 320 4.47 36.97 6.28
C ALA A 320 5.82 37.23 5.59
N GLY A 321 6.21 36.39 4.62
CA GLY A 321 7.46 36.49 3.87
C GLY A 321 8.64 35.73 4.49
N GLY A 322 8.37 34.89 5.50
CA GLY A 322 9.31 33.98 6.13
C GLY A 322 8.95 32.51 5.90
N LEU A 323 9.49 31.66 6.77
CA LEU A 323 9.30 30.21 6.79
C LEU A 323 8.75 29.79 8.14
N ALA A 324 7.73 28.93 8.15
CA ALA A 324 7.33 28.14 9.31
C ALA A 324 7.91 26.73 9.17
N TRP A 325 8.52 26.20 10.22
CA TRP A 325 9.09 24.86 10.24
C TRP A 325 8.59 24.05 11.43
N GLU A 326 8.53 22.73 11.25
CA GLU A 326 8.14 21.78 12.27
C GLU A 326 8.92 20.47 12.10
N LEU A 327 9.53 20.00 13.19
CA LEU A 327 10.25 18.74 13.28
C LEU A 327 9.37 17.71 13.97
N PHE A 328 9.24 16.55 13.35
CA PHE A 328 8.61 15.37 13.95
C PHE A 328 9.63 14.26 14.14
N ILE A 329 9.55 13.58 15.28
CA ILE A 329 10.25 12.34 15.57
C ILE A 329 9.19 11.32 15.97
N ASP A 330 9.21 10.15 15.32
CA ASP A 330 8.30 9.03 15.60
C ASP A 330 6.82 9.46 15.61
N GLY A 331 6.49 10.32 14.64
CA GLY A 331 5.14 10.82 14.42
C GLY A 331 4.65 11.91 15.38
N ALA A 332 5.44 12.29 16.39
CA ALA A 332 5.14 13.38 17.32
C ALA A 332 5.87 14.67 16.91
N SER A 333 5.19 15.81 16.97
CA SER A 333 5.83 17.12 16.83
C SER A 333 6.70 17.39 18.06
N VAL A 334 7.99 17.61 17.85
CA VAL A 334 8.97 17.79 18.93
C VAL A 334 9.53 19.21 18.99
N ALA A 335 9.48 19.95 17.88
CA ALA A 335 9.88 21.35 17.83
C ALA A 335 9.26 22.03 16.60
N SER A 336 9.00 23.33 16.72
CA SER A 336 8.58 24.17 15.61
C SER A 336 9.06 25.60 15.81
N GLY A 337 9.00 26.40 14.75
CA GLY A 337 9.34 27.82 14.82
C GLY A 337 9.18 28.53 13.49
N THR A 338 9.58 29.80 13.47
CA THR A 338 9.63 30.61 12.26
C THR A 338 11.03 31.12 11.96
N ARG A 339 11.29 31.45 10.70
CA ARG A 339 12.55 32.02 10.25
C ARG A 339 12.28 33.12 9.21
N ALA A 340 12.92 34.27 9.38
CA ALA A 340 12.78 35.42 8.47
C ALA A 340 13.62 35.26 7.18
N THR A 341 13.41 34.15 6.47
CA THR A 341 14.03 33.79 5.20
C THR A 341 12.90 33.41 4.25
N GLY A 342 12.94 33.81 2.98
CA GLY A 342 11.81 33.55 2.06
C GLY A 342 11.68 32.07 1.65
N PHE A 343 10.45 31.60 1.47
CA PHE A 343 10.15 30.22 1.03
C PHE A 343 10.62 29.92 -0.40
N ARG A 344 11.21 28.74 -0.59
CA ARG A 344 11.54 28.16 -1.90
C ARG A 344 11.41 26.64 -1.89
N ALA A 345 11.04 26.06 -3.03
CA ALA A 345 11.01 24.62 -3.22
C ALA A 345 12.42 24.01 -3.22
N LEU A 346 12.54 22.71 -2.93
CA LEU A 346 13.81 22.00 -2.90
C LEU A 346 14.41 21.78 -4.29
N SER A 347 15.74 21.85 -4.39
CA SER A 347 16.55 21.53 -5.57
C SER A 347 17.42 20.28 -5.38
N ARG A 348 17.73 19.91 -4.13
CA ARG A 348 18.61 18.77 -3.84
C ARG A 348 18.35 18.21 -2.45
N ILE A 349 18.42 16.88 -2.35
CA ILE A 349 18.43 16.15 -1.08
C ILE A 349 19.73 15.36 -0.99
N THR A 350 20.38 15.41 0.17
CA THR A 350 21.65 14.74 0.46
C THR A 350 21.55 14.06 1.81
N ALA A 351 21.79 12.75 1.87
CA ALA A 351 22.03 12.07 3.12
C ALA A 351 23.54 11.86 3.29
N GLU A 352 24.10 12.33 4.38
CA GLU A 352 25.52 12.30 4.70
C GLU A 352 25.73 11.51 6.00
N TRP A 353 26.86 10.80 6.07
CA TRP A 353 27.27 10.08 7.26
C TRP A 353 28.75 10.28 7.52
N SER A 354 29.08 10.27 8.82
CA SER A 354 30.42 10.11 9.35
C SER A 354 30.30 9.17 10.55
N LEU A 355 30.70 7.91 10.33
CA LEU A 355 30.58 6.81 11.28
C LEU A 355 31.97 6.36 11.75
N VAL A 356 32.89 7.31 11.92
CA VAL A 356 34.28 7.05 12.30
C VAL A 356 34.41 7.09 13.80
N SER A 357 35.06 6.08 14.37
CA SER A 357 35.21 5.99 15.82
C SER A 357 36.00 7.17 16.38
N GLY A 358 35.42 7.80 17.41
CA GLY A 358 36.05 8.86 18.19
C GLY A 358 35.49 8.89 19.61
N GLY A 359 36.35 9.07 20.61
CA GLY A 359 35.91 9.29 22.00
C GLY A 359 35.45 8.05 22.79
N GLY A 360 35.72 6.82 22.31
CA GLY A 360 35.51 5.60 23.10
C GLY A 360 34.09 5.01 23.05
N ILE A 361 33.34 5.26 21.98
CA ILE A 361 32.00 4.70 21.75
C ILE A 361 32.06 3.65 20.63
N ASN A 362 31.30 2.56 20.78
CA ASN A 362 31.18 1.52 19.77
C ASN A 362 30.27 2.02 18.65
N ASP A 363 30.82 2.19 17.45
CA ASP A 363 30.02 2.49 16.27
C ASP A 363 29.38 1.23 15.68
N SER A 364 28.26 1.42 15.01
CA SER A 364 27.57 0.39 14.24
C SER A 364 27.25 0.91 12.84
N ASP A 365 27.01 -0.01 11.93
CA ASP A 365 26.33 0.32 10.68
C ASP A 365 25.00 1.03 10.99
N VAL A 366 24.63 1.99 10.14
CA VAL A 366 23.32 2.66 10.20
C VAL A 366 22.51 2.22 8.99
N ALA A 367 21.32 1.67 9.22
CA ALA A 367 20.39 1.43 8.12
C ALA A 367 19.63 2.73 7.82
N LEU A 368 19.58 3.13 6.56
CA LEU A 368 18.86 4.32 6.11
C LEU A 368 17.96 3.94 4.95
N GLY A 369 16.74 4.45 4.93
CA GLY A 369 15.80 4.17 3.86
C GLY A 369 14.63 5.13 3.84
N HIS A 370 13.76 4.90 2.86
CA HIS A 370 12.49 5.58 2.70
C HIS A 370 12.57 7.12 2.74
N ILE A 371 13.48 7.70 1.94
CA ILE A 371 13.57 9.16 1.82
C ILE A 371 12.45 9.64 0.91
N THR A 372 11.58 10.52 1.42
CA THR A 372 10.44 11.05 0.67
C THR A 372 10.47 12.56 0.60
N TYR A 373 9.87 13.10 -0.45
CA TYR A 373 9.63 14.53 -0.63
C TYR A 373 8.14 14.74 -0.91
N TRP A 374 7.48 15.48 -0.03
CA TRP A 374 6.06 15.82 -0.10
C TRP A 374 5.87 17.29 -0.46
N GLY A 375 4.71 17.61 -1.03
CA GLY A 375 4.25 18.99 -1.22
C GLY A 375 3.59 19.57 0.03
N GLU A 376 2.58 20.41 -0.19
CA GLU A 376 1.86 21.16 0.84
C GLU A 376 1.06 20.28 1.80
N ASP A 377 0.55 19.14 1.31
CA ASP A 377 -0.33 18.23 2.06
C ASP A 377 0.32 16.85 2.30
N PRO A 378 1.36 16.74 3.15
CA PRO A 378 1.93 15.45 3.50
C PRO A 378 0.95 14.63 4.37
N PRO A 379 1.01 13.28 4.34
CA PRO A 379 0.21 12.45 5.25
C PRO A 379 0.57 12.74 6.70
N PHE A 380 -0.34 12.64 7.66
CA PHE A 380 -0.02 12.89 9.08
C PHE A 380 1.21 12.09 9.55
N ALA A 381 2.16 12.74 10.23
CA ALA A 381 3.40 12.10 10.69
C ALA A 381 3.12 10.86 11.57
N ALA A 382 2.11 10.93 12.45
CA ALA A 382 1.66 9.79 13.26
C ALA A 382 1.13 8.61 12.43
N ALA A 383 0.51 8.87 11.27
CA ALA A 383 0.06 7.80 10.37
C ALA A 383 1.24 7.15 9.65
N THR A 384 2.22 7.95 9.20
CA THR A 384 3.48 7.45 8.63
C THR A 384 4.24 6.60 9.65
N TRP A 385 4.36 7.06 10.90
CA TRP A 385 5.00 6.30 11.97
C TRP A 385 4.30 4.97 12.26
N ARG A 386 2.96 4.94 12.28
CA ARG A 386 2.21 3.67 12.39
C ARG A 386 2.55 2.70 11.26
N ALA A 387 2.77 3.19 10.04
CA ALA A 387 3.16 2.35 8.91
C ALA A 387 4.62 1.85 9.03
N VAL A 388 5.55 2.69 9.52
CA VAL A 388 6.94 2.31 9.85
C VAL A 388 6.98 1.16 10.86
N GLN A 389 6.14 1.23 11.90
CA GLN A 389 5.99 0.16 12.91
C GLN A 389 5.24 -1.08 12.40
N GLY A 390 4.87 -1.13 11.13
CA GLY A 390 4.09 -2.20 10.53
C GLY A 390 2.69 -2.34 11.14
N HIS A 391 2.08 -1.24 11.55
CA HIS A 391 0.80 -1.20 12.26
C HIS A 391 0.79 -2.13 13.49
N ASN A 392 1.86 -2.08 14.28
CA ASN A 392 1.97 -2.85 15.50
C ASN A 392 0.77 -2.58 16.43
N ARG A 393 0.24 -3.63 17.06
CA ARG A 393 -0.95 -3.63 17.92
C ARG A 393 -2.27 -3.24 17.24
N GLU A 394 -2.30 -3.14 15.92
CA GLU A 394 -3.56 -3.00 15.18
C GLU A 394 -4.45 -4.23 15.41
N LEU A 395 -5.75 -3.98 15.61
CA LEU A 395 -6.72 -5.04 15.83
C LEU A 395 -6.94 -5.84 14.53
N ALA A 396 -7.03 -7.17 14.64
CA ALA A 396 -7.14 -8.05 13.47
C ALA A 396 -8.28 -7.66 12.51
N GLY A 397 -9.45 -7.31 13.04
CA GLY A 397 -10.58 -6.86 12.25
C GLY A 397 -10.31 -5.54 11.51
N ARG A 398 -9.67 -4.57 12.18
CA ARG A 398 -9.30 -3.28 11.57
C ARG A 398 -8.18 -3.44 10.54
N ARG A 399 -7.27 -4.39 10.74
CA ARG A 399 -6.27 -4.76 9.73
C ARG A 399 -6.91 -5.30 8.45
N ILE A 400 -7.92 -6.17 8.58
CA ILE A 400 -8.66 -6.69 7.42
C ILE A 400 -9.37 -5.56 6.67
N GLU A 401 -10.05 -4.67 7.41
CA GLU A 401 -10.72 -3.49 6.84
C GLU A 401 -9.75 -2.60 6.06
N ARG A 402 -8.61 -2.24 6.68
CA ARG A 402 -7.57 -1.44 6.02
C ARG A 402 -7.02 -2.12 4.77
N LEU A 403 -6.64 -3.40 4.85
CA LEU A 403 -6.10 -4.12 3.69
C LEU A 403 -7.12 -4.17 2.54
N CYS A 404 -8.41 -4.36 2.85
CA CYS A 404 -9.47 -4.35 1.85
C CYS A 404 -9.62 -2.95 1.21
N ALA A 405 -9.58 -1.88 2.01
CA ALA A 405 -9.61 -0.50 1.52
C ALA A 405 -8.40 -0.18 0.61
N GLU A 406 -7.18 -0.57 1.02
CA GLU A 406 -5.95 -0.40 0.24
C GLU A 406 -6.01 -1.08 -1.13
N GLN A 407 -6.71 -2.21 -1.25
CA GLN A 407 -6.87 -2.97 -2.50
C GLN A 407 -8.18 -2.65 -3.23
N ASN A 408 -8.98 -1.71 -2.74
CA ASN A 408 -10.30 -1.37 -3.26
C ASN A 408 -11.22 -2.61 -3.38
N VAL A 409 -11.19 -3.47 -2.37
CA VAL A 409 -12.04 -4.66 -2.25
C VAL A 409 -13.17 -4.36 -1.26
N PRO A 410 -14.44 -4.39 -1.67
CA PRO A 410 -15.55 -4.23 -0.73
C PRO A 410 -15.52 -5.28 0.38
N LEU A 411 -15.74 -4.86 1.63
CA LEU A 411 -15.75 -5.73 2.80
C LEU A 411 -17.09 -5.62 3.54
N LEU A 412 -17.79 -6.74 3.71
CA LEU A 412 -18.92 -6.86 4.63
C LEU A 412 -18.46 -7.42 5.97
N VAL A 413 -18.91 -6.82 7.06
CA VAL A 413 -18.47 -7.21 8.41
C VAL A 413 -19.64 -7.73 9.22
N ASN A 414 -19.47 -8.94 9.78
CA ASN A 414 -20.41 -9.56 10.71
C ASN A 414 -19.79 -9.65 12.10
N GLY A 415 -20.01 -8.63 12.91
CA GLY A 415 -19.48 -8.51 14.28
C GLY A 415 -18.84 -7.15 14.53
N ASN A 416 -18.14 -7.02 15.65
CA ASN A 416 -17.43 -5.80 16.01
C ASN A 416 -15.92 -5.96 15.79
N LEU A 417 -15.34 -5.18 14.87
CA LEU A 417 -13.92 -5.21 14.55
C LEU A 417 -13.05 -4.75 15.72
N ASP A 418 -13.56 -3.87 16.59
CA ASP A 418 -12.83 -3.31 17.73
C ASP A 418 -12.73 -4.29 18.90
N GLN A 419 -13.39 -5.44 18.81
CA GLN A 419 -13.34 -6.50 19.82
C GLN A 419 -12.48 -7.70 19.37
N THR A 420 -11.72 -7.53 18.29
CA THR A 420 -10.75 -8.52 17.81
C THR A 420 -9.39 -8.33 18.50
N PRO A 421 -8.56 -9.38 18.64
CA PRO A 421 -7.26 -9.26 19.30
C PRO A 421 -6.27 -8.38 18.51
N ALA A 422 -5.34 -7.77 19.24
CA ALA A 422 -4.24 -6.99 18.66
C ALA A 422 -3.21 -7.91 17.98
N MET A 423 -2.69 -7.46 16.84
CA MET A 423 -1.68 -8.18 16.06
C MET A 423 -0.28 -7.58 16.20
N GLY A 424 0.74 -8.40 15.95
CA GLY A 424 2.11 -7.92 15.78
C GLY A 424 2.32 -7.17 14.46
N PRO A 425 3.55 -6.68 14.22
CA PRO A 425 3.90 -5.94 13.00
C PRO A 425 3.61 -6.73 11.72
N GLN A 426 3.07 -6.04 10.72
CA GLN A 426 2.70 -6.60 9.43
C GLN A 426 3.91 -6.68 8.50
N LYS A 427 4.17 -7.86 7.94
CA LYS A 427 5.20 -8.09 6.92
C LYS A 427 4.64 -7.95 5.50
N SER A 428 5.52 -7.95 4.51
CA SER A 428 5.14 -8.14 3.10
C SER A 428 4.54 -9.54 2.88
N GLY A 429 3.61 -9.67 1.94
CA GLY A 429 2.87 -10.91 1.71
C GLY A 429 1.76 -10.75 0.69
N THR A 430 1.15 -11.85 0.25
CA THR A 430 -0.01 -11.76 -0.67
C THR A 430 -1.20 -11.14 0.05
N PHE A 431 -2.05 -10.41 -0.68
CA PHE A 431 -3.22 -9.74 -0.10
C PHE A 431 -4.08 -10.71 0.73
N LEU A 432 -4.49 -11.84 0.13
CA LEU A 432 -5.28 -12.85 0.82
C LEU A 432 -4.50 -13.53 1.96
N GLY A 433 -3.18 -13.72 1.82
CA GLY A 433 -2.37 -14.27 2.91
C GLY A 433 -2.35 -13.35 4.13
N LEU A 434 -2.26 -12.03 3.92
CA LEU A 434 -2.30 -11.05 5.00
C LEU A 434 -3.69 -10.97 5.66
N VAL A 435 -4.75 -10.95 4.86
CA VAL A 435 -6.14 -10.98 5.35
C VAL A 435 -6.42 -12.26 6.15
N GLN A 436 -5.97 -13.41 5.64
CA GLN A 436 -6.13 -14.70 6.31
C GLN A 436 -5.34 -14.74 7.62
N SER A 437 -4.10 -14.23 7.64
CA SER A 437 -3.30 -14.19 8.88
C SER A 437 -3.98 -13.39 10.00
N ALA A 438 -4.70 -12.33 9.65
CA ALA A 438 -5.50 -11.57 10.62
C ALA A 438 -6.72 -12.35 11.10
N ALA A 439 -7.43 -13.02 10.19
CA ALA A 439 -8.56 -13.86 10.54
C ALA A 439 -8.15 -15.03 11.46
N ASP A 440 -6.97 -15.60 11.23
CA ASP A 440 -6.41 -16.70 12.04
C ASP A 440 -6.10 -16.25 13.47
N VAL A 441 -5.56 -15.04 13.65
CA VAL A 441 -5.28 -14.47 14.98
C VAL A 441 -6.58 -14.21 15.77
N ASP A 442 -7.65 -13.74 15.12
CA ASP A 442 -8.96 -13.60 15.77
C ASP A 442 -9.66 -14.96 15.99
N GLY A 443 -9.42 -15.96 15.15
CA GLY A 443 -10.27 -17.14 15.01
C GLY A 443 -11.58 -16.86 14.24
N GLY A 444 -11.58 -15.77 13.45
CA GLY A 444 -12.68 -15.33 12.61
C GLY A 444 -12.84 -16.20 11.35
N MET A 445 -13.63 -15.75 10.39
CA MET A 445 -13.76 -16.42 9.08
C MET A 445 -13.91 -15.37 8.00
N VAL A 446 -13.01 -15.42 7.01
CA VAL A 446 -13.09 -14.63 5.78
C VAL A 446 -13.68 -15.52 4.70
N HIS A 447 -14.70 -15.05 4.01
CA HIS A 447 -15.38 -15.75 2.91
C HIS A 447 -15.85 -14.74 1.85
N ASP A 448 -16.38 -15.20 0.72
CA ASP A 448 -17.03 -14.29 -0.23
C ASP A 448 -18.33 -13.71 0.37
N ALA A 449 -18.59 -12.43 0.10
CA ALA A 449 -19.88 -11.81 0.36
C ALA A 449 -20.97 -12.44 -0.51
N ARG A 450 -22.21 -12.52 0.03
CA ARG A 450 -23.35 -13.08 -0.71
C ARG A 450 -23.87 -12.08 -1.73
N ASP A 451 -24.26 -10.89 -1.28
CA ASP A 451 -25.05 -9.95 -2.08
C ASP A 451 -24.21 -8.96 -2.91
N THR A 452 -22.89 -9.10 -2.90
CA THR A 452 -21.97 -8.19 -3.61
C THR A 452 -20.68 -8.93 -3.96
N ALA A 453 -20.06 -8.60 -5.09
CA ALA A 453 -18.71 -9.04 -5.43
C ALA A 453 -17.64 -8.45 -4.48
N GLY A 454 -17.54 -8.97 -3.26
CA GLY A 454 -16.65 -8.51 -2.19
C GLY A 454 -16.28 -9.63 -1.20
N LEU A 455 -15.43 -9.30 -0.24
CA LEU A 455 -15.13 -10.18 0.88
C LEU A 455 -16.13 -9.94 2.01
N ALA A 456 -16.38 -10.98 2.80
CA ALA A 456 -17.11 -10.90 4.05
C ALA A 456 -16.24 -11.46 5.17
N TYR A 457 -16.20 -10.75 6.30
CA TYR A 457 -15.47 -11.15 7.48
C TYR A 457 -16.41 -11.29 8.68
N ARG A 458 -16.40 -12.50 9.24
CA ARG A 458 -17.15 -12.83 10.45
C ARG A 458 -16.18 -13.00 11.62
N THR A 459 -16.25 -12.10 12.59
CA THR A 459 -15.43 -12.14 13.81
C THR A 459 -15.67 -13.42 14.61
N ARG A 460 -14.69 -13.88 15.40
CA ARG A 460 -14.87 -15.02 16.31
C ARG A 460 -16.03 -14.80 17.27
N ARG A 461 -16.14 -13.60 17.83
CA ARG A 461 -17.16 -13.28 18.85
C ARG A 461 -18.58 -13.40 18.30
N SER A 462 -18.82 -13.01 17.05
CA SER A 462 -20.13 -13.14 16.41
C SER A 462 -20.52 -14.57 16.03
N LYS A 463 -19.62 -15.55 16.19
CA LYS A 463 -19.94 -16.98 16.06
C LYS A 463 -20.56 -17.56 17.35
N TYR A 464 -20.29 -16.95 18.50
CA TYR A 464 -20.85 -17.40 19.78
C TYR A 464 -22.27 -16.86 20.00
N ASN A 465 -23.10 -17.62 20.73
CA ASN A 465 -24.45 -17.24 21.14
C ASN A 465 -25.34 -16.72 20.00
N GLN A 466 -25.26 -17.38 18.85
CA GLN A 466 -26.25 -17.22 17.79
C GLN A 466 -27.57 -17.79 18.34
N GLY A 467 -28.45 -16.90 18.80
CA GLY A 467 -29.79 -17.30 19.26
C GLY A 467 -30.45 -18.18 18.21
N VAL A 468 -30.98 -19.31 18.68
CA VAL A 468 -31.72 -20.31 17.87
C VAL A 468 -32.95 -19.68 17.24
#